data_AF-A0A0Q0K8S2-F1
#
_entry.id   AF-A0A0Q0K8S2-F1
#
_cell.length_a   1.000
_cell.length_b   1.000
_cell.length_c   1.000
_cell.angle_alpha   90.00
_cell.angle_beta   90.00
_cell.angle_gamma   90.00
#
_symmetry.space_group_name_H-M   'P 1'
#
loop_
_entity.id
_entity.type
_entity.pdbx_description
1 polymer ?
#
loop_
_entity_poly.entity_id
_entity_poly.type
_entity_poly.pdbx_seq_one_letter_code
_entity_poly.pdbx_strand_id
1 'polypeptide(L)' 'MVPRSEIEEKRYDLSLSSYKKDVFEDVRYDAPDVILNRLLRAEVGDAKDDDLASVQGGIVRELLDLRGMLG' A
#
# COMPACT_ATOMS: atom_id res chain seq x y z
N MET A 1 -26.90 -7.05 12.95
CA MET A 1 -27.67 -7.69 14.04
C MET A 1 -27.23 -9.14 14.14
N VAL A 2 -26.86 -9.60 15.33
CA VAL A 2 -26.48 -11.01 15.57
C VAL A 2 -27.77 -11.85 15.69
N PRO A 3 -27.93 -12.96 14.95
CA PRO A 3 -29.09 -13.84 15.08
C PRO A 3 -29.18 -14.47 16.47
N ARG A 4 -30.41 -14.62 16.98
CA ARG A 4 -30.64 -15.22 18.31
C ARG A 4 -30.09 -16.65 18.43
N SER A 5 -30.16 -17.43 17.35
CA SER A 5 -29.63 -18.79 17.31
C SER A 5 -28.12 -18.86 17.59
N GLU A 6 -27.35 -17.87 17.11
CA GLU A 6 -25.89 -17.79 17.34
C GLU A 6 -25.58 -17.44 18.81
N ILE A 7 -26.42 -16.62 19.44
CA ILE A 7 -26.30 -16.24 20.85
C ILE A 7 -26.59 -17.44 21.76
N GLU A 8 -27.62 -18.23 21.43
CA GLU A 8 -27.99 -19.44 22.18
C GLU A 8 -26.90 -20.52 22.09
N GLU A 9 -26.29 -20.70 20.92
CA GLU A 9 -25.15 -21.62 20.71
C GLU A 9 -23.91 -21.19 21.52
N LYS A 10 -23.65 -19.88 21.61
CA LYS A 10 -22.60 -19.30 22.46
C LYS A 10 -23.01 -19.14 23.94
N ARG A 11 -24.08 -19.80 24.39
CA ARG A 11 -24.58 -19.78 25.79
C ARG A 11 -24.83 -18.37 26.33
N TYR A 12 -25.33 -17.46 25.50
CA TYR A 12 -25.58 -16.06 25.86
C TYR A 12 -24.32 -15.28 26.26
N ASP A 13 -23.14 -15.72 25.83
CA ASP A 13 -21.95 -14.87 25.91
C ASP A 13 -22.15 -13.70 24.94
N LEU A 14 -22.35 -12.50 25.52
CA LEU A 14 -22.54 -11.22 24.81
C LEU A 14 -21.25 -10.39 24.81
N SER A 15 -20.10 -11.00 25.14
CA SER A 15 -18.82 -10.30 25.12
C SER A 15 -18.56 -9.69 23.74
N LEU A 16 -18.29 -8.39 23.71
CA LEU A 16 -18.00 -7.66 22.48
C LEU A 16 -16.86 -8.30 21.68
N SER A 17 -15.90 -8.93 22.35
CA SER A 17 -14.77 -9.65 21.75
C SER A 17 -15.18 -10.89 20.94
N SER A 18 -16.27 -11.59 21.28
CA SER A 18 -16.68 -12.82 20.60
C SER A 18 -17.55 -12.59 19.35
N TYR A 19 -17.97 -11.34 19.12
CA TYR A 19 -18.70 -10.91 17.91
C TYR A 19 -17.95 -9.89 17.06
N LYS A 20 -16.89 -9.28 17.60
CA LYS A 20 -16.06 -8.35 16.85
C LYS A 20 -15.12 -9.14 15.94
N LYS A 21 -15.47 -9.23 14.66
CA LYS A 21 -14.51 -9.66 13.63
C LYS A 21 -13.56 -8.49 13.40
N ASP A 22 -12.28 -8.66 13.75
CA ASP A 22 -11.24 -7.74 13.31
C ASP A 22 -11.05 -7.93 11.80
N VAL A 23 -11.69 -7.05 11.03
CA VAL A 23 -11.54 -7.01 9.57
C VAL A 23 -10.28 -6.22 9.28
N PHE A 24 -9.20 -6.92 8.97
CA PHE A 24 -7.99 -6.31 8.41
C PHE A 24 -8.16 -6.26 6.90
N GLU A 25 -8.11 -5.07 6.32
CA GLU A 25 -8.03 -4.92 4.87
C GLU A 25 -6.64 -5.37 4.39
N ASP A 26 -6.62 -6.26 3.39
CA ASP A 26 -5.39 -6.68 2.73
C ASP A 26 -4.91 -5.55 1.80
N VAL A 27 -3.94 -4.77 2.27
CA VAL A 27 -3.35 -3.68 1.48
C VAL A 27 -2.38 -4.28 0.47
N ARG A 28 -2.87 -4.47 -0.76
CA ARG A 28 -2.03 -4.87 -1.90
C ARG A 28 -1.29 -3.66 -2.44
N TYR A 29 0.04 -3.68 -2.31
CA TYR A 29 0.90 -2.72 -2.96
C TYR A 29 1.18 -3.17 -4.40
N ASP A 30 1.28 -2.19 -5.30
CA ASP A 30 1.78 -2.42 -6.65
C ASP A 30 3.27 -2.82 -6.60
N ALA A 31 3.77 -3.35 -7.71
CA ALA A 31 5.17 -3.74 -7.79
C ALA A 31 6.10 -2.51 -7.58
N PRO A 32 7.31 -2.71 -7.00
CA PRO A 32 8.20 -1.61 -6.64
C PRO A 32 8.53 -0.68 -7.82
N ASP A 33 8.68 -1.22 -9.02
CA ASP A 33 8.93 -0.48 -10.27
C ASP A 33 7.76 0.45 -10.62
N VAL A 34 6.52 -0.02 -10.46
CA VAL A 34 5.31 0.77 -10.71
C VAL A 34 5.21 1.94 -9.74
N ILE A 35 5.50 1.69 -8.46
CA ILE A 35 5.49 2.71 -7.42
C ILE A 35 6.56 3.78 -7.71
N LEU A 36 7.79 3.35 -8.01
CA LEU A 36 8.89 4.27 -8.33
C LEU A 36 8.60 5.11 -9.57
N ASN A 37 8.07 4.50 -10.64
CA ASN A 37 7.70 5.24 -11.84
C ASN A 37 6.60 6.27 -11.57
N ARG A 38 5.62 5.93 -10.70
CA ARG A 38 4.58 6.89 -10.30
C ARG A 38 5.14 8.04 -9.49
N LEU A 39 6.08 7.78 -8.57
CA LEU A 39 6.75 8.82 -7.79
C LEU A 39 7.61 9.73 -8.69
N LEU A 40 8.40 9.15 -9.59
CA LEU A 40 9.20 9.92 -10.57
C LEU A 40 8.31 10.81 -11.45
N ARG A 41 7.17 10.29 -11.91
CA ARG A 41 6.21 11.07 -12.70
C ARG A 41 5.52 12.17 -11.88
N ALA A 42 5.27 11.95 -10.59
CA ALA A 42 4.69 12.97 -9.73
C ALA A 42 5.67 14.14 -9.49
N GLU A 43 6.96 13.85 -9.37
CA GLU A 43 7.99 14.86 -9.12
C GLU A 43 8.40 15.64 -10.39
N VAL A 44 8.52 14.95 -11.54
CA VAL A 44 9.10 15.55 -12.77
C VAL A 44 8.08 15.69 -13.91
N GLY A 45 6.85 15.18 -13.74
CA GLY A 45 5.82 15.20 -14.78
C GLY A 45 6.14 14.24 -15.93
N ASP A 46 5.78 14.61 -17.16
CA ASP A 46 6.06 13.83 -18.38
C ASP A 46 7.47 14.06 -18.95
N ALA A 47 8.45 14.31 -18.08
CA ALA A 47 9.85 14.41 -18.50
C ALA A 47 10.36 13.06 -19.03
N LYS A 48 11.20 13.10 -20.07
CA LYS A 48 11.76 11.89 -20.66
C LYS A 48 12.79 11.28 -19.71
N ASP A 49 12.95 9.96 -19.77
CA ASP A 49 13.97 9.25 -18.96
C ASP A 49 15.39 9.81 -19.19
N ASP A 50 15.67 10.30 -20.40
CA ASP A 50 16.94 10.95 -20.75
C ASP A 50 17.16 12.27 -19.98
N ASP A 51 16.09 13.01 -19.69
CA ASP A 51 16.14 14.28 -18.94
C ASP A 51 16.33 14.02 -17.44
N LEU A 52 15.75 12.92 -16.92
CA LEU A 52 15.91 12.48 -15.52
C LEU A 52 17.37 12.18 -15.16
N ALA A 53 18.15 11.65 -16.12
CA ALA A 53 19.57 11.36 -15.93
C ALA A 53 20.44 12.60 -15.70
N SER A 54 19.96 13.79 -16.09
CA SER A 54 20.67 15.06 -15.91
C SER A 54 20.46 15.69 -14.52
N VAL A 55 19.53 15.15 -13.73
CA VAL A 55 19.18 15.68 -12.40
C VAL A 55 20.25 15.29 -11.37
N GLN A 56 21.04 16.28 -10.95
CA GLN A 56 22.20 16.09 -10.07
C GLN A 56 21.90 16.13 -8.56
N GLY A 57 20.63 16.24 -8.13
CA GLY A 57 20.30 16.21 -6.70
C GLY A 57 18.81 16.14 -6.37
N GLY A 58 18.50 15.72 -5.14
CA GLY A 58 17.14 15.62 -4.58
C GLY A 58 16.54 14.21 -4.64
N ILE A 59 15.26 14.11 -4.26
CA ILE A 59 14.46 12.86 -4.21
C ILE A 59 14.51 12.10 -5.54
N VAL A 60 14.56 12.81 -6.67
CA VAL A 60 14.61 12.19 -8.00
C VAL A 60 15.85 11.32 -8.18
N ARG A 61 17.01 11.72 -7.63
CA ARG A 61 18.24 10.93 -7.72
C ARG A 61 18.14 9.63 -6.92
N GLU A 62 17.62 9.72 -5.71
CA GLU A 62 17.41 8.57 -4.82
C GLU A 62 16.42 7.56 -5.44
N LEU A 63 15.34 8.05 -6.04
CA LEU A 63 14.36 7.21 -6.76
C LEU A 63 14.98 6.53 -7.99
N LEU A 64 15.86 7.21 -8.72
CA LEU A 64 16.59 6.63 -9.85
C LEU A 64 17.60 5.57 -9.41
N ASP A 65 18.32 5.81 -8.32
CA ASP A 65 19.26 4.84 -7.75
C ASP A 65 18.50 3.59 -7.25
N LEU A 66 17.34 3.77 -6.59
CA LEU A 66 16.44 2.67 -6.21
C LEU A 66 15.90 1.89 -7.41
N ARG A 67 15.53 2.59 -8.49
CA ARG A 67 15.11 1.95 -9.75
C ARG A 67 16.23 1.10 -10.35
N GLY A 68 17.47 1.58 -10.32
CA GLY A 68 18.65 0.83 -10.78
C GLY A 68 18.97 -0.40 -9.94
N MET A 69 18.58 -0.44 -8.65
CA MET A 69 18.72 -1.63 -7.81
C MET A 69 17.72 -2.75 -8.15
N LEU A 70 16.64 -2.44 -8.87
CA LEU A 70 15.59 -3.41 -9.23
C LEU A 70 15.89 -4.23 -10.50
N GLY A 71 16.92 -3.87 -11.28
CA GLY A 71 17.41 -4.64 -12.44
C GLY A 71 16.84 -4.18 -13.78
#